data_AF-A0AAD5UD60-F1
#
_entry.id   AF-A0AAD5UD60-F1
#
_cell.length_a   1.000
_cell.length_b   1.000
_cell.length_c   1.000
_cell.angle_alpha   90.00
_cell.angle_beta   90.00
_cell.angle_gamma   90.00
#
_symmetry.space_group_name_H-M   'P 1'
#
loop_
_entity.id
_entity.type
_entity.pdbx_description
1 polymer ?
#
loop_
_entity_poly.entity_id
_entity_poly.type
_entity_poly.pdbx_seq_one_letter_code
_entity_poly.pdbx_strand_id
1 'polypeptide(L)'
;MNKRELQYLAKLPCSQRLSEFRTIEDTEQRRKTTAQVHEILLKEWKRDTRWFGIAHHLVEEVHIHFRQMFTSLMQSDKVNIAKFKECNRMLHHHHSLEDSYWFPNLKRLHPEFIDEIDILEKDHKELVRLEKKVVNGDHQALLEFCNGLLDHLNREEMISVPFLMDGSGGL
;
A
#
# COMPACT_ATOMS: atom_id res chain seq x y z
N MET A 1 -17.47 -7.04 -6.54
CA MET A 1 -17.78 -8.06 -5.49
C MET A 1 -18.89 -7.57 -4.58
N ASN A 2 -19.71 -8.47 -4.06
CA ASN A 2 -20.76 -8.17 -3.11
C ASN A 2 -20.23 -8.15 -1.66
N LYS A 3 -21.04 -7.68 -0.71
CA LYS A 3 -20.64 -7.53 0.70
C LYS A 3 -20.21 -8.85 1.36
N ARG A 4 -20.84 -9.98 1.03
CA ARG A 4 -20.51 -11.28 1.64
C ARG A 4 -19.15 -11.76 1.16
N GLU A 5 -18.85 -11.59 -0.12
CA GLU A 5 -17.53 -11.91 -0.69
C GLU A 5 -16.41 -11.09 -0.06
N LEU A 6 -16.61 -9.78 0.11
CA LEU A 6 -15.62 -8.91 0.77
C LEU A 6 -15.37 -9.32 2.23
N GLN A 7 -16.42 -9.68 2.96
CA GLN A 7 -16.29 -10.19 4.34
C GLN A 7 -15.60 -11.54 4.41
N TYR A 8 -15.81 -12.41 3.41
CA TYR A 8 -15.10 -13.67 3.31
C TYR A 8 -13.60 -13.43 3.11
N LEU A 9 -13.23 -12.58 2.15
CA LEU A 9 -11.82 -12.22 1.89
C LEU A 9 -11.15 -11.58 3.11
N ALA A 10 -11.85 -10.71 3.84
CA ALA A 10 -11.32 -10.12 5.07
C ALA A 10 -10.97 -11.18 6.14
N LYS A 11 -11.73 -12.28 6.22
CA LYS A 11 -11.50 -13.36 7.19
C LYS A 11 -10.39 -14.34 6.80
N LEU A 12 -9.95 -14.34 5.55
CA LEU A 12 -8.86 -15.20 5.11
C LEU A 12 -7.55 -14.80 5.80
N PRO A 13 -6.63 -15.76 6.04
CA PRO A 13 -5.22 -15.45 6.34
C PRO A 13 -4.65 -14.49 5.30
N CYS A 14 -3.72 -13.60 5.71
CA CYS A 14 -3.22 -12.54 4.85
C CYS A 14 -2.64 -13.06 3.52
N SER A 15 -1.78 -14.09 3.56
CA SER A 15 -1.19 -14.69 2.36
C SER A 15 -2.25 -15.28 1.41
N GLN A 16 -3.27 -15.97 1.93
CA GLN A 16 -4.38 -16.48 1.13
C GLN A 16 -5.20 -15.35 0.52
N ARG A 17 -5.51 -14.30 1.30
CA ARG A 17 -6.23 -13.13 0.84
C ARG A 17 -5.52 -12.43 -0.33
N LEU A 18 -4.21 -12.23 -0.22
CA LEU A 18 -3.39 -11.61 -1.27
C LEU A 18 -3.34 -12.51 -2.52
N SER A 19 -3.27 -13.82 -2.35
CA SER A 19 -3.40 -14.77 -3.45
C SER A 19 -4.74 -14.68 -4.17
N GLU A 20 -5.85 -14.56 -3.43
CA GLU A 20 -7.18 -14.38 -4.02
C GLU A 20 -7.25 -13.07 -4.83
N PHE A 21 -6.69 -11.97 -4.33
CA PHE A 21 -6.63 -10.72 -5.10
C PHE A 21 -5.91 -10.90 -6.44
N ARG A 22 -4.83 -11.69 -6.50
CA ARG A 22 -4.10 -11.94 -7.74
C ARG A 22 -4.91 -12.68 -8.81
N THR A 23 -5.93 -13.44 -8.42
CA THR A 23 -6.81 -14.12 -9.38
C THR A 23 -7.75 -13.15 -10.11
N ILE A 24 -7.88 -11.92 -9.62
CA ILE A 24 -8.67 -10.87 -10.26
C ILE A 24 -7.83 -10.27 -11.41
N GLU A 25 -8.16 -10.66 -12.65
CA GLU A 25 -7.46 -10.22 -13.86
C GLU A 25 -7.59 -8.71 -14.10
N ASP A 26 -8.81 -8.19 -13.93
CA ASP A 26 -9.07 -6.76 -14.10
C ASP A 26 -8.42 -5.95 -12.97
N THR A 27 -7.47 -5.09 -13.35
CA THR A 27 -6.63 -4.37 -12.38
C THR A 27 -7.43 -3.34 -11.58
N GLU A 28 -8.39 -2.67 -12.20
CA GLU A 28 -9.23 -1.69 -11.49
C GLU A 28 -10.12 -2.38 -10.44
N GLN A 29 -10.77 -3.47 -10.83
CA GLN A 29 -11.58 -4.29 -9.93
C GLN A 29 -10.72 -4.91 -8.82
N ARG A 30 -9.49 -5.34 -9.12
CA ARG A 30 -8.55 -5.83 -8.10
C ARG A 30 -8.24 -4.74 -7.07
N ARG A 31 -7.78 -3.56 -7.49
CA ARG A 31 -7.48 -2.42 -6.61
C ARG A 31 -8.69 -2.03 -5.75
N LYS A 32 -9.87 -1.98 -6.37
CA LYS A 32 -11.13 -1.68 -5.67
C LYS A 32 -11.44 -2.73 -4.61
N THR A 33 -11.31 -4.02 -4.94
CA THR A 33 -11.48 -5.10 -3.98
C THR A 33 -10.47 -5.00 -2.84
N THR A 34 -9.19 -4.78 -3.13
CA THR A 34 -8.13 -4.59 -2.12
C THR A 34 -8.52 -3.47 -1.15
N ALA A 35 -8.90 -2.29 -1.66
CA ALA A 35 -9.28 -1.14 -0.84
C ALA A 35 -10.51 -1.42 0.04
N GLN A 36 -11.53 -2.11 -0.49
CA GLN A 36 -12.73 -2.46 0.26
C GLN A 36 -12.45 -3.46 1.38
N VAL A 37 -11.60 -4.46 1.13
CA VAL A 37 -11.19 -5.42 2.17
C VAL A 37 -10.30 -4.74 3.20
N HIS A 38 -9.39 -3.86 2.77
CA HIS A 38 -8.55 -3.06 3.65
C HIS A 38 -9.39 -2.24 4.62
N GLU A 39 -10.45 -1.58 4.15
CA GLU A 39 -11.35 -0.81 5.00
C GLU A 39 -12.04 -1.66 6.09
N ILE A 40 -12.35 -2.93 5.79
CA ILE A 40 -12.89 -3.86 6.77
C ILE A 40 -11.84 -4.17 7.83
N LEU A 41 -10.62 -4.53 7.41
CA LEU A 41 -9.52 -4.87 8.30
C LEU A 41 -9.12 -3.70 9.20
N LEU A 42 -9.04 -2.49 8.65
CA LEU A 42 -8.72 -1.29 9.41
C LEU A 42 -9.72 -1.05 10.56
N LYS A 43 -11.01 -1.30 10.31
CA LYS A 43 -12.04 -1.21 11.37
C LYS A 43 -11.86 -2.27 12.45
N GLU A 44 -11.34 -3.44 12.11
CA GLU A 44 -11.03 -4.51 13.05
C GLU A 44 -9.77 -4.19 13.85
N TRP A 45 -8.68 -3.78 13.20
CA TRP A 45 -7.44 -3.39 13.84
C TRP A 45 -7.64 -2.25 14.84
N LYS A 46 -8.37 -1.20 14.47
CA LYS A 46 -8.69 -0.06 15.37
C LYS A 46 -9.46 -0.45 16.64
N ARG A 47 -10.10 -1.62 16.66
CA ARG A 47 -10.82 -2.14 17.85
C ARG A 47 -9.94 -3.03 18.72
N ASP A 48 -8.81 -3.50 18.20
CA ASP A 48 -7.85 -4.28 18.96
C ASP A 48 -7.07 -3.39 19.92
N THR A 49 -6.88 -3.84 21.15
CA THR A 49 -6.15 -3.09 22.18
C THR A 49 -4.68 -2.85 21.84
N ARG A 50 -4.12 -3.62 20.89
CA ARG A 50 -2.72 -3.55 20.42
C ARG A 50 -2.51 -2.57 19.26
N TRP A 51 -3.57 -1.91 18.80
CA TRP A 51 -3.50 -0.98 17.66
C TRP A 51 -2.49 0.16 17.85
N PHE A 52 -2.34 0.62 19.08
CA PHE A 52 -1.48 1.75 19.42
C PHE A 52 0.01 1.44 19.19
N GLY A 53 0.81 2.49 19.03
CA GLY A 53 2.25 2.38 18.78
C GLY A 53 2.55 2.39 17.28
N ILE A 54 3.42 1.50 16.82
CA ILE A 54 3.99 1.64 15.48
C ILE A 54 2.98 1.30 14.36
N ALA A 55 2.06 0.35 14.59
CA ALA A 55 0.99 0.06 13.65
C ALA A 55 0.10 1.29 13.39
N HIS A 56 -0.33 1.96 14.46
CA HIS A 56 -1.04 3.24 14.38
C HIS A 56 -0.21 4.31 13.65
N HIS A 57 1.07 4.49 14.01
CA HIS A 57 1.93 5.49 13.40
C HIS A 57 2.05 5.28 11.89
N LEU A 58 2.30 4.05 11.45
CA LEU A 58 2.39 3.71 10.03
C LEU A 58 1.12 4.12 9.28
N VAL A 59 -0.05 3.71 9.78
CA VAL A 59 -1.31 3.85 9.04
C VAL A 59 -1.90 5.26 9.15
N GLU A 60 -1.99 5.80 10.37
CA GLU A 60 -2.75 7.02 10.69
C GLU A 60 -1.90 8.29 10.75
N GLU A 61 -0.58 8.18 10.67
CA GLU A 61 0.31 9.35 10.68
C GLU A 61 1.14 9.43 9.39
N VAL A 62 1.66 8.31 8.90
CA VAL A 62 2.50 8.27 7.71
C VAL A 62 1.68 8.01 6.44
N HIS A 63 1.06 6.83 6.31
CA HIS A 63 0.39 6.40 5.07
C HIS A 63 -0.82 7.27 4.73
N ILE A 64 -1.60 7.71 5.72
CA ILE A 64 -2.71 8.63 5.46
C ILE A 64 -2.25 9.93 4.79
N HIS A 65 -1.06 10.43 5.12
CA HIS A 65 -0.51 11.63 4.52
C HIS A 65 -0.22 11.42 3.03
N PHE A 66 0.39 10.28 2.67
CA PHE A 66 0.59 9.92 1.26
C PHE A 66 -0.73 9.76 0.51
N ARG A 67 -1.71 9.06 1.09
CA ARG A 67 -3.04 8.90 0.48
C ARG A 67 -3.68 10.25 0.17
N GLN A 68 -3.67 11.18 1.12
CA GLN A 68 -4.23 12.52 0.94
C GLN A 68 -3.48 13.32 -0.14
N MET A 69 -2.15 13.36 -0.07
CA MET A 69 -1.34 14.10 -1.03
C MET A 69 -1.54 13.60 -2.46
N PHE A 70 -1.47 12.29 -2.70
CA PHE A 70 -1.56 11.73 -4.04
C PHE A 70 -3.00 11.71 -4.58
N THR A 71 -4.01 11.56 -3.72
CA THR A 71 -5.42 11.72 -4.14
C THR A 71 -5.68 13.16 -4.61
N SER A 72 -5.11 14.16 -3.93
CA SER A 72 -5.27 15.56 -4.34
C SER A 72 -4.68 15.86 -5.73
N LEU A 73 -3.61 15.16 -6.11
CA LEU A 73 -3.00 15.28 -7.44
C LEU A 73 -3.89 14.73 -8.56
N MET A 74 -4.74 13.75 -8.26
CA MET A 74 -5.66 13.16 -9.25
C MET A 74 -6.85 14.05 -9.59
N GLN A 75 -7.14 15.08 -8.79
CA GLN A 75 -8.32 15.94 -8.96
C GLN A 75 -8.13 17.03 -10.03
N SER A 76 -6.93 17.17 -10.60
CA SER A 76 -6.64 18.18 -11.62
C SER A 76 -6.56 17.56 -13.00
N ASP A 77 -7.18 18.22 -13.99
CA ASP A 77 -7.09 17.84 -15.41
C ASP A 77 -5.67 17.97 -15.99
N LYS A 78 -4.76 18.64 -15.28
CA LYS A 78 -3.36 18.84 -15.68
C LYS A 78 -2.42 18.36 -14.59
N VAL A 79 -1.32 17.75 -15.01
CA VAL A 79 -0.26 17.33 -14.08
C VAL A 79 0.41 18.55 -13.47
N ASN A 80 0.25 18.73 -12.16
CA ASN A 80 1.05 19.69 -11.40
C ASN A 80 2.41 19.06 -11.06
N ILE A 81 3.37 19.17 -11.99
CA ILE A 81 4.70 18.54 -11.87
C ILE A 81 5.44 19.01 -10.61
N ALA A 82 5.32 20.29 -10.24
CA ALA A 82 6.00 20.83 -9.06
C ALA A 82 5.46 20.19 -7.77
N LYS A 83 4.13 20.12 -7.63
CA LYS A 83 3.50 19.47 -6.47
C LYS A 83 3.79 17.97 -6.45
N PHE A 84 3.73 17.29 -7.59
CA PHE A 84 4.09 15.87 -7.68
C PHE A 84 5.51 15.62 -7.19
N LYS A 85 6.50 16.39 -7.65
CA LYS A 85 7.91 16.24 -7.22
C LYS A 85 8.09 16.47 -5.72
N GLU A 86 7.38 17.44 -5.15
CA GLU A 86 7.40 17.70 -3.71
C GLU A 86 6.91 16.48 -2.90
N CYS A 87 5.72 15.97 -3.24
CA CYS A 87 5.15 14.78 -2.61
C CYS A 87 6.06 13.55 -2.80
N ASN A 88 6.55 13.35 -4.03
CA ASN A 88 7.31 12.17 -4.40
C ASN A 88 8.69 12.10 -3.71
N ARG A 89 9.29 13.24 -3.37
CA ARG A 89 10.54 13.26 -2.59
C ARG A 89 10.38 12.63 -1.21
N MET A 90 9.26 12.89 -0.52
CA MET A 90 8.98 12.27 0.78
C MET A 90 8.72 10.78 0.62
N LEU A 91 7.97 10.40 -0.42
CA LEU A 91 7.69 9.00 -0.73
C LEU A 91 8.96 8.20 -1.03
N HIS A 92 9.89 8.76 -1.81
CA HIS A 92 11.19 8.13 -2.08
C HIS A 92 11.98 7.84 -0.81
N HIS A 93 12.00 8.77 0.15
CA HIS A 93 12.69 8.55 1.40
C HIS A 93 12.07 7.41 2.21
N HIS A 94 10.74 7.37 2.28
CA HIS A 94 9.98 6.30 2.93
C HIS A 94 10.26 4.93 2.31
N HIS A 95 10.08 4.78 0.99
CA HIS A 95 10.36 3.52 0.29
C HIS A 95 11.85 3.13 0.37
N SER A 96 12.78 4.10 0.43
CA SER A 96 14.20 3.79 0.62
C SER A 96 14.48 3.14 1.97
N LEU A 97 13.81 3.56 3.04
CA LEU A 97 13.92 2.92 4.36
C LEU A 97 13.31 1.53 4.34
N GLU A 98 12.20 1.35 3.62
CA GLU A 98 11.58 0.04 3.45
C GLU A 98 12.50 -0.95 2.75
N ASP A 99 12.97 -0.58 1.56
CA ASP A 99 13.81 -1.41 0.70
C ASP A 99 15.16 -1.74 1.35
N SER A 100 15.75 -0.80 2.08
CA SER A 100 17.09 -0.96 2.66
C SER A 100 17.12 -1.63 4.03
N TYR A 101 16.01 -1.60 4.77
CA TYR A 101 15.98 -2.07 6.15
C TYR A 101 14.75 -2.90 6.47
N TRP A 102 13.55 -2.36 6.24
CA TRP A 102 12.31 -2.96 6.73
C TRP A 102 11.97 -4.27 6.02
N PHE A 103 11.86 -4.25 4.69
CA PHE A 103 11.51 -5.42 3.89
C PHE A 103 12.54 -6.56 4.02
N PRO A 104 13.86 -6.31 3.99
CA PRO A 104 14.84 -7.34 4.32
C PRO A 104 14.62 -8.00 5.69
N ASN A 105 14.28 -7.20 6.70
CA ASN A 105 14.05 -7.75 8.04
C ASN A 105 12.74 -8.53 8.13
N LEU A 106 11.66 -8.05 7.52
CA LEU A 106 10.38 -8.77 7.43
C LEU A 106 10.56 -10.12 6.73
N LYS A 107 11.29 -10.18 5.60
CA LYS A 107 11.59 -11.44 4.90
C LYS A 107 12.34 -12.44 5.79
N ARG A 108 13.23 -11.95 6.67
CA ARG A 108 13.98 -12.79 7.61
C ARG A 108 13.09 -13.33 8.75
N LEU A 109 12.18 -12.51 9.25
CA LEU A 109 11.31 -12.86 10.38
C LEU A 109 10.09 -13.69 9.95
N HIS A 110 9.56 -13.41 8.76
CA HIS A 110 8.32 -13.97 8.22
C HIS A 110 8.55 -14.50 6.80
N PRO A 111 9.34 -15.58 6.63
CA PRO A 111 9.73 -16.09 5.32
C PRO A 111 8.55 -16.53 4.45
N GLU A 112 7.41 -16.84 5.05
CA GLU A 112 6.17 -17.17 4.34
C GLU A 112 5.56 -15.98 3.57
N PHE A 113 6.03 -14.75 3.80
CA PHE A 113 5.62 -13.54 3.08
C PHE A 113 6.65 -13.04 2.06
N ILE A 114 7.74 -13.77 1.80
CA ILE A 114 8.80 -13.34 0.86
C ILE A 114 8.21 -12.96 -0.50
N ASP A 115 7.35 -13.79 -1.08
CA ASP A 115 6.76 -13.53 -2.40
C ASP A 115 5.90 -12.26 -2.40
N GLU A 116 5.21 -11.96 -1.30
CA GLU A 116 4.37 -10.77 -1.18
C GLU A 116 5.22 -9.50 -1.02
N ILE A 117 6.29 -9.58 -0.24
CA ILE A 117 7.22 -8.47 -0.04
C ILE A 117 8.00 -8.20 -1.35
N ASP A 118 8.39 -9.23 -2.08
CA ASP A 118 8.99 -9.11 -3.42
C ASP A 118 8.07 -8.38 -4.41
N ILE A 119 6.74 -8.52 -4.26
CA ILE A 119 5.78 -7.77 -5.06
C ILE A 119 5.76 -6.28 -4.65
N LEU A 120 5.78 -5.97 -3.34
CA LEU A 120 5.86 -4.58 -2.87
C LEU A 120 7.12 -3.87 -3.40
N GLU A 121 8.27 -4.54 -3.37
CA GLU A 121 9.52 -4.02 -3.95
C GLU A 121 9.44 -3.82 -5.48
N LYS A 122 8.68 -4.66 -6.18
CA LYS A 122 8.40 -4.47 -7.62
C LYS A 122 7.49 -3.26 -7.85
N ASP A 123 6.51 -3.02 -6.97
CA ASP A 123 5.66 -1.84 -7.04
C ASP A 123 6.50 -0.56 -6.91
N HIS A 124 7.49 -0.51 -6.00
CA HIS A 124 8.42 0.63 -5.89
C HIS A 124 9.14 0.93 -7.21
N LYS A 125 9.65 -0.11 -7.87
CA LYS A 125 10.34 0.02 -9.18
C LYS A 125 9.40 0.53 -10.26
N GLU A 126 8.14 0.08 -10.24
CA GLU A 126 7.13 0.53 -11.19
C GLU A 126 6.71 1.99 -10.95
N LEU A 127 6.58 2.41 -9.69
CA LEU A 127 6.36 3.81 -9.33
C LEU A 127 7.50 4.71 -9.84
N VAL A 128 8.76 4.31 -9.68
CA VAL A 128 9.94 5.01 -10.25
C VAL A 128 9.85 5.09 -11.79
N ARG A 129 9.38 4.03 -12.44
CA ARG A 129 9.20 4.01 -13.90
C ARG A 129 8.11 4.99 -14.34
N LEU A 130 6.99 5.03 -13.62
CA LEU A 130 5.86 5.91 -13.88
C LEU A 130 6.20 7.38 -13.61
N GLU A 131 6.95 7.67 -12.53
CA GLU A 131 7.45 9.00 -12.21
C GLU A 131 8.10 9.67 -13.42
N LYS A 132 8.95 8.96 -14.16
CA LYS A 132 9.64 9.49 -15.35
C LYS A 132 8.67 10.00 -16.42
N LYS A 133 7.48 9.40 -16.53
CA LYS A 133 6.43 9.87 -17.44
C LYS A 133 5.67 11.05 -16.84
N VAL A 134 5.34 10.99 -15.54
CA VAL A 134 4.63 12.06 -14.83
C VAL A 134 5.41 13.38 -14.89
N VAL A 135 6.73 13.35 -14.70
CA VAL A 135 7.56 14.57 -14.77
C VAL A 135 7.65 15.18 -16.17
N ASN A 136 7.23 14.44 -17.21
CA ASN A 136 7.07 14.93 -18.57
C ASN A 136 5.63 15.37 -18.89
N GLY A 137 4.75 15.44 -17.89
CA GLY A 137 3.37 15.91 -18.03
C GLY A 137 2.36 14.84 -18.45
N ASP A 138 2.72 13.56 -18.43
CA ASP A 138 1.80 12.47 -18.75
C ASP A 138 0.76 12.29 -17.63
N HIS A 139 -0.48 12.70 -17.91
CA HIS A 139 -1.58 12.62 -16.96
C HIS A 139 -2.05 11.17 -16.72
N GLN A 140 -2.02 10.31 -17.73
CA GLN A 140 -2.41 8.90 -17.53
C GLN A 140 -1.39 8.18 -16.66
N ALA A 141 -0.11 8.49 -16.82
CA ALA A 141 0.92 7.99 -15.92
C ALA A 141 0.73 8.50 -14.47
N LEU A 142 0.22 9.72 -14.26
CA LEU A 142 -0.08 10.24 -12.93
C LEU A 142 -1.20 9.44 -12.28
N LEU A 143 -2.29 9.20 -13.02
CA LEU A 143 -3.41 8.40 -12.51
C LEU A 143 -2.97 6.99 -12.17
N GLU A 144 -2.16 6.37 -13.02
CA GLU A 144 -1.64 5.02 -12.79
C GLU A 144 -0.66 4.98 -11.61
N PHE A 145 0.20 6.00 -11.46
CA PHE A 145 1.08 6.14 -10.31
C PHE A 145 0.27 6.22 -9.02
N CYS A 146 -0.70 7.13 -8.95
CA CYS A 146 -1.49 7.33 -7.74
C CYS A 146 -2.32 6.09 -7.40
N ASN A 147 -3.01 5.48 -8.38
CA ASN A 147 -3.78 4.26 -8.15
C ASN A 147 -2.90 3.08 -7.74
N GLY A 148 -1.72 2.93 -8.34
CA GLY A 148 -0.72 1.93 -7.97
C GLY A 148 -0.24 2.12 -6.53
N LEU A 149 0.11 3.36 -6.15
CA LEU A 149 0.54 3.69 -4.79
C LEU A 149 -0.57 3.39 -3.75
N LEU A 150 -1.82 3.80 -4.02
CA LEU A 150 -2.91 3.57 -3.07
C LEU A 150 -3.17 2.07 -2.82
N ASP A 151 -3.05 1.24 -3.86
CA ASP A 151 -3.14 -0.22 -3.75
C ASP A 151 -1.93 -0.83 -3.04
N HIS A 152 -0.72 -0.35 -3.37
CA HIS A 152 0.51 -0.73 -2.69
C HIS A 152 0.41 -0.52 -1.18
N LEU A 153 0.05 0.70 -0.74
CA LEU A 153 -0.10 1.02 0.70
C LEU A 153 -1.14 0.11 1.38
N ASN A 154 -2.25 -0.23 0.70
CA ASN A 154 -3.24 -1.16 1.26
C ASN A 154 -2.65 -2.56 1.46
N ARG A 155 -1.90 -3.07 0.48
CA ARG A 155 -1.30 -4.41 0.57
C ARG A 155 -0.18 -4.45 1.59
N GLU A 156 0.64 -3.41 1.65
CA GLU A 156 1.68 -3.25 2.65
C GLU A 156 1.08 -3.23 4.07
N GLU A 157 0.05 -2.41 4.31
CA GLU A 157 -0.63 -2.37 5.62
C GLU A 157 -1.21 -3.75 6.00
N MET A 158 -1.79 -4.49 5.04
CA MET A 158 -2.29 -5.85 5.29
C MET A 158 -1.20 -6.84 5.73
N ILE A 159 0.04 -6.64 5.28
CA ILE A 159 1.19 -7.48 5.64
C ILE A 159 1.80 -6.99 6.95
N SER A 160 2.12 -5.70 7.04
CA SER A 160 2.89 -5.11 8.12
C SER A 160 2.09 -4.96 9.42
N VAL A 161 0.83 -4.51 9.36
CA VAL A 161 0.06 -4.16 10.56
C VAL A 161 -0.09 -5.34 11.53
N PRO A 162 -0.45 -6.57 11.09
CA PRO A 162 -0.50 -7.72 12.00
C PRO A 162 0.79 -7.92 12.81
N PHE A 163 1.95 -7.84 12.15
CA PHE A 163 3.26 -8.02 12.79
C PHE A 163 3.69 -6.83 13.65
N LEU A 164 3.25 -5.63 13.32
CA LEU A 164 3.50 -4.45 14.15
C LEU A 164 2.65 -4.49 15.44
N MET A 165 1.41 -4.99 15.35
CA MET A 165 0.51 -5.12 16.50
C MET A 165 0.91 -6.26 17.45
N ASP A 166 1.50 -7.34 16.94
CA ASP A 166 1.98 -8.45 17.79
C ASP A 166 3.44 -8.29 18.27
N GLY A 167 4.14 -7.25 17.79
CA GLY A 167 5.53 -6.95 18.14
C GLY A 167 6.56 -7.81 17.42
N SER A 168 6.17 -8.58 16.40
CA SER A 168 7.05 -9.43 15.58
C SER A 168 7.54 -8.76 14.29
N GLY A 169 7.16 -7.52 14.03
CA GLY A 169 7.58 -6.78 12.83
C GLY A 169 9.09 -6.47 12.81
N GLY A 170 9.73 -6.31 13.97
CA GLY A 170 11.18 -6.10 14.08
C GLY A 170 11.65 -4.68 13.76
N LEU A 171 10.89 -3.66 14.16
CA LEU A 171 11.33 -2.25 14.15
C LEU A 171 12.22 -1.93 15.34
#